data_AF-A0AAW7YN20-F1
#
_entry.id   AF-A0AAW7YN20-F1
#
_cell.length_a   1.000
_cell.length_b   1.000
_cell.length_c   1.000
_cell.angle_alpha   90.00
_cell.angle_beta   90.00
_cell.angle_gamma   90.00
#
_symmetry.space_group_name_H-M   'P 1'
#
loop_
_entity.id
_entity.type
_entity.pdbx_description
1 polymer ?
#
loop_
_entity_poly.entity_id
_entity_poly.type
_entity_poly.pdbx_seq_one_letter_code
_entity_poly.pdbx_strand_id
1 'polypeptide(L)'
;MIKTIEKQVAQPPTEYLRVYDIIQNSNEKYVTKTKILNQLGYPLNKANDRWLTQVITSLIINYQYPVGYSYKKDARGYYIIKSEEDKQQAIYSVKRQVLGAQTRLKALEEIKV
;
A
#
# COMPACT_ATOMS: atom_id res chain seq x y z
N MET A 1 -16.73 4.21 -23.39
CA MET A 1 -16.69 2.90 -22.71
C MET A 1 -15.27 2.37 -22.79
N ILE A 2 -14.57 2.28 -21.66
CA ILE A 2 -13.24 1.64 -21.62
C ILE A 2 -13.49 0.13 -21.67
N LYS A 3 -13.02 -0.53 -22.73
CA LYS A 3 -13.02 -1.99 -22.81
C LYS A 3 -12.18 -2.54 -21.64
N THR A 4 -12.81 -3.21 -20.69
CA THR A 4 -12.09 -4.00 -19.69
C THR A 4 -11.45 -5.17 -20.43
N ILE A 5 -10.16 -5.04 -20.75
CA ILE A 5 -9.35 -6.19 -21.15
C ILE A 5 -9.21 -7.01 -19.88
N GLU A 6 -9.85 -8.18 -19.82
CA GLU A 6 -9.56 -9.18 -18.80
C GLU A 6 -8.09 -9.59 -18.95
N LYS A 7 -7.22 -8.88 -18.25
CA LYS A 7 -5.81 -9.22 -18.16
C LYS A 7 -5.76 -10.52 -17.38
N GLN A 8 -5.24 -11.59 -17.98
CA GLN A 8 -4.81 -12.75 -17.20
C GLN A 8 -3.81 -12.23 -16.16
N VAL A 9 -4.24 -12.15 -14.91
CA VAL A 9 -3.41 -11.66 -13.82
C VAL A 9 -2.34 -12.72 -13.61
N ALA A 10 -1.11 -12.42 -14.05
CA ALA A 10 0.04 -13.28 -13.79
C ALA A 10 0.19 -13.48 -12.28
N GLN A 11 0.67 -14.66 -11.88
CA GLN A 11 0.91 -14.93 -10.46
C GLN A 11 1.98 -13.97 -9.90
N PRO A 12 1.78 -13.39 -8.70
CA PRO A 12 2.80 -12.56 -8.08
C PRO A 12 4.08 -13.36 -7.80
N PRO A 13 5.26 -12.72 -7.80
CA PRO A 13 6.48 -13.32 -7.29
C PRO A 13 6.28 -13.88 -5.87
N THR A 14 6.89 -15.01 -5.56
CA THR A 14 6.79 -15.66 -4.24
C THR A 14 7.13 -14.71 -3.09
N GLU A 15 8.10 -13.82 -3.29
CA GLU A 15 8.48 -12.83 -2.29
C GLU A 15 7.36 -11.81 -2.00
N TYR A 16 6.55 -11.48 -3.00
CA TYR A 16 5.41 -10.58 -2.83
C TYR A 16 4.29 -11.28 -2.07
N LEU A 17 4.09 -12.58 -2.32
CA LEU A 17 3.15 -13.41 -1.57
C LEU A 17 3.55 -13.50 -0.09
N ARG A 18 4.85 -13.64 0.23
CA ARG A 18 5.33 -13.62 1.62
C ARG A 18 4.97 -12.31 2.34
N VAL A 19 5.07 -11.16 1.66
CA VAL A 19 4.63 -9.87 2.21
C VAL A 19 3.14 -9.89 2.53
N TYR A 20 2.31 -10.40 1.61
CA TYR A 20 0.88 -10.51 1.83
C TYR A 20 0.55 -11.46 2.99
N ASP A 21 1.17 -12.63 3.04
CA ASP A 21 0.95 -13.64 4.07
C ASP A 21 1.27 -13.11 5.47
N ILE A 22 2.33 -12.31 5.61
CA ILE A 22 2.66 -11.64 6.87
C ILE A 22 1.52 -10.72 7.34
N ILE A 23 0.92 -9.95 6.43
CA ILE A 23 -0.18 -9.04 6.76
C ILE A 23 -1.46 -9.83 7.05
N GLN A 24 -1.75 -10.85 6.24
CA GLN A 24 -2.95 -11.68 6.36
C GLN A 24 -2.99 -12.51 7.64
N ASN A 25 -1.87 -13.12 8.00
CA ASN A 25 -1.76 -14.02 9.15
C ASN A 25 -1.35 -13.30 10.44
N SER A 26 -1.30 -11.98 10.42
CA SER A 26 -1.03 -11.17 11.61
C SER A 26 -2.22 -11.22 12.58
N ASN A 27 -1.91 -11.35 13.88
CA ASN A 27 -2.89 -11.20 14.95
C ASN A 27 -3.34 -9.73 15.13
N GLU A 28 -2.59 -8.78 14.59
CA GLU A 28 -2.92 -7.36 14.59
C GLU A 28 -3.59 -6.97 13.28
N LYS A 29 -4.68 -6.18 13.37
CA LYS A 29 -5.35 -5.65 12.18
C LYS A 29 -4.44 -4.79 11.32
N TYR A 30 -3.61 -3.94 11.93
CA TYR A 30 -2.72 -3.01 11.23
C TYR A 30 -1.25 -3.38 11.48
N VAL A 31 -0.53 -3.76 10.43
CA VAL A 31 0.87 -4.21 10.50
C VAL A 31 1.79 -3.12 9.97
N THR A 32 2.75 -2.70 10.79
CA THR A 32 3.69 -1.64 10.40
C THR A 32 4.74 -2.16 9.40
N LYS A 33 5.31 -1.25 8.60
CA LYS A 33 6.46 -1.54 7.72
C LYS A 33 7.59 -2.24 8.47
N THR A 34 7.92 -1.73 9.65
CA THR A 34 8.95 -2.30 10.51
C THR A 34 8.66 -3.75 10.87
N LYS A 35 7.43 -4.10 11.26
CA LYS A 35 7.07 -5.48 11.58
C LYS A 35 7.18 -6.39 10.36
N ILE A 36 6.72 -5.93 9.19
CA ILE A 36 6.81 -6.69 7.95
C ILE A 36 8.28 -6.96 7.58
N LEU A 37 9.13 -5.92 7.55
CA LEU A 37 10.55 -6.05 7.22
C LEU A 37 11.29 -6.95 8.21
N ASN A 38 11.02 -6.82 9.51
CA ASN A 38 11.64 -7.67 10.52
C ASN A 38 11.26 -9.15 10.32
N GLN A 39 9.99 -9.46 10.01
CA GLN A 39 9.56 -10.85 9.74
C GLN A 39 10.13 -11.42 8.44
N LEU A 40 10.47 -10.56 7.47
CA LEU A 40 11.18 -10.96 6.26
C LEU A 40 12.68 -11.17 6.48
N GLY A 41 13.23 -10.74 7.63
CA GLY A 41 14.67 -10.73 7.89
C GLY A 41 15.40 -9.56 7.22
N TYR A 42 14.69 -8.49 6.86
CA TYR A 42 15.26 -7.33 6.18
C TYR A 42 15.61 -6.21 7.16
N PRO A 43 16.84 -5.65 7.09
CA PRO A 43 17.22 -4.53 7.94
C PRO A 43 16.41 -3.28 7.61
N LEU A 44 16.13 -2.48 8.64
CA LEU A 44 15.35 -1.24 8.50
C LEU A 44 16.23 -0.16 7.86
N ASN A 45 16.03 0.07 6.57
CA ASN A 45 16.71 1.13 5.82
C ASN A 45 15.82 1.66 4.70
N LYS A 46 16.21 2.81 4.11
CA LYS A 46 15.42 3.50 3.08
C LYS A 46 15.18 2.65 1.83
N ALA A 47 16.12 1.77 1.46
CA ALA A 47 15.99 0.92 0.28
C ALA A 47 14.91 -0.14 0.50
N ASN A 48 14.93 -0.84 1.63
CA ASN A 48 13.96 -1.86 2.00
C ASN A 48 12.56 -1.26 2.23
N ASP A 49 12.49 -0.07 2.84
CA ASP A 49 11.23 0.67 2.98
C ASP A 49 10.59 1.01 1.62
N ARG A 50 11.42 1.45 0.65
CA ARG A 50 10.98 1.75 -0.71
C ARG A 50 10.54 0.48 -1.44
N TRP A 51 11.34 -0.57 -1.37
CA TRP A 51 11.04 -1.87 -1.94
C TRP A 51 9.70 -2.41 -1.42
N LEU A 52 9.49 -2.44 -0.09
CA LEU A 52 8.22 -2.92 0.49
C LEU A 52 7.03 -2.11 -0.02
N THR A 53 7.20 -0.80 -0.19
CA THR A 53 6.14 0.06 -0.74
C THR A 53 5.81 -0.33 -2.19
N GLN A 54 6.83 -0.60 -3.02
CA GLN A 54 6.66 -1.06 -4.40
C GLN A 54 5.99 -2.43 -4.50
N VAL A 55 6.35 -3.36 -3.59
CA VAL A 55 5.70 -4.67 -3.49
C VAL A 55 4.21 -4.53 -3.21
N ILE A 56 3.85 -3.76 -2.18
CA ILE A 56 2.44 -3.54 -1.81
C ILE A 56 1.68 -2.84 -2.95
N THR A 57 2.27 -1.81 -3.56
CA THR A 57 1.65 -1.15 -4.72
C THR A 57 1.41 -2.12 -5.87
N SER A 58 2.36 -3.01 -6.15
CA SER A 58 2.21 -4.03 -7.19
C SER A 58 1.13 -5.05 -6.83
N LEU A 59 1.11 -5.53 -5.59
CA LEU A 59 0.06 -6.41 -5.06
C LEU A 59 -1.34 -5.82 -5.32
N ILE A 60 -1.53 -4.53 -5.05
CA ILE A 60 -2.83 -3.86 -5.24
C ILE A 60 -3.14 -3.64 -6.73
N ILE A 61 -2.23 -3.01 -7.48
CA ILE A 61 -2.53 -2.51 -8.83
C ILE A 61 -2.43 -3.62 -9.88
N ASN A 62 -1.38 -4.43 -9.82
CA ASN A 62 -1.08 -5.41 -10.86
C ASN A 62 -1.73 -6.77 -10.57
N TYR A 63 -1.89 -7.10 -9.28
CA TYR A 63 -2.36 -8.41 -8.84
C TYR A 63 -3.72 -8.36 -8.12
N GLN A 64 -4.28 -7.17 -7.89
CA GLN A 64 -5.61 -6.97 -7.30
C GLN A 64 -5.78 -7.56 -5.89
N TYR A 65 -4.70 -7.66 -5.13
CA TYR A 65 -4.75 -8.10 -3.74
C TYR A 65 -5.37 -7.02 -2.85
N PRO A 66 -6.25 -7.40 -1.88
CA PRO A 66 -7.03 -6.47 -1.09
C PRO A 66 -6.23 -5.89 0.07
N VAL A 67 -5.19 -5.09 -0.21
CA VAL A 67 -4.35 -4.47 0.82
C VAL A 67 -4.69 -2.99 0.97
N GLY A 68 -4.99 -2.58 2.19
CA GLY A 68 -5.17 -1.18 2.59
C GLY A 68 -3.98 -0.66 3.39
N TYR A 69 -3.89 0.66 3.55
CA TYR A 69 -2.97 1.29 4.49
C TYR A 69 -3.71 2.38 5.26
N SER A 70 -3.42 2.51 6.56
CA SER A 70 -3.97 3.55 7.42
C SER A 70 -2.88 4.43 8.00
N TYR A 71 -3.13 5.74 8.00
CA TYR A 71 -2.23 6.78 8.53
C TYR A 71 -2.63 7.27 9.93
N LYS A 72 -3.71 6.73 10.53
CA LYS A 72 -4.15 7.09 11.89
C LYS A 72 -3.09 6.66 12.91
N LYS A 73 -2.84 7.47 13.95
CA LYS A 73 -1.73 7.27 14.90
C LYS A 73 -1.83 5.94 15.66
N ASP A 74 -3.03 5.59 16.08
CA ASP A 74 -3.43 4.38 16.82
C ASP A 74 -3.70 3.16 15.92
N ALA A 75 -3.88 3.38 14.62
CA ALA A 75 -4.21 2.37 13.63
C ALA A 75 -3.30 2.52 12.40
N ARG A 76 -1.98 2.63 12.62
CA ARG A 76 -1.01 2.86 11.54
C ARG A 76 -0.47 1.54 10.99
N GLY A 77 -0.58 1.33 9.69
CA GLY A 77 0.01 0.16 9.03
C GLY A 77 -0.80 -0.35 7.86
N TYR A 78 -0.30 -1.41 7.24
CA TYR A 78 -0.99 -2.17 6.21
C TYR A 78 -1.98 -3.15 6.85
N TYR A 79 -3.07 -3.43 6.13
CA TYR A 79 -4.09 -4.38 6.57
C TYR A 79 -4.74 -5.05 5.37
N ILE A 80 -5.34 -6.21 5.58
CA ILE A 80 -6.18 -6.85 4.56
C ILE A 80 -7.58 -6.24 4.64
N ILE A 81 -8.09 -5.76 3.50
CA ILE A 81 -9.44 -5.24 3.35
C ILE A 81 -10.39 -6.44 3.40
N LYS A 82 -11.19 -6.54 4.46
CA LYS A 82 -12.17 -7.62 4.65
C LYS A 82 -13.62 -7.13 4.71
N SER A 83 -13.83 -5.82 4.78
CA SER A 83 -15.16 -5.19 4.81
C SER A 83 -15.21 -3.93 3.95
N GLU A 84 -16.42 -3.39 3.75
CA GLU A 84 -16.59 -2.13 3.02
C GLU A 84 -16.03 -0.94 3.82
N GLU A 85 -16.08 -0.97 5.15
CA GLU A 85 -15.46 0.06 6.00
C GLU A 85 -13.94 0.10 5.82
N ASP A 86 -13.30 -1.07 5.76
CA ASP A 86 -11.86 -1.19 5.48
C ASP A 86 -11.54 -0.58 4.11
N LYS A 87 -12.34 -0.89 3.10
CA LYS A 87 -12.17 -0.37 1.75
C LYS A 87 -12.35 1.15 1.70
N GLN A 88 -13.37 1.69 2.37
CA GLN A 88 -13.59 3.13 2.48
C GLN A 88 -12.43 3.83 3.17
N GLN A 89 -11.88 3.24 4.23
CA GLN A 89 -10.69 3.76 4.93
C GLN A 89 -9.45 3.74 4.04
N ALA A 90 -9.26 2.71 3.23
CA ALA A 90 -8.16 2.63 2.26
C ALA A 90 -8.30 3.72 1.17
N ILE A 91 -9.50 3.87 0.61
CA ILE A 91 -9.81 4.91 -0.38
C ILE A 91 -9.59 6.31 0.22
N TYR A 92 -10.07 6.56 1.44
CA TYR A 92 -9.87 7.83 2.14
C TYR A 92 -8.38 8.16 2.31
N SER A 93 -7.58 7.16 2.69
CA SER A 93 -6.14 7.32 2.85
C SER A 93 -5.45 7.72 1.54
N VAL A 94 -5.81 7.10 0.42
CA VAL A 94 -5.30 7.48 -0.91
C VAL A 94 -5.77 8.88 -1.32
N LYS A 95 -7.05 9.21 -1.14
CA LYS A 95 -7.61 10.55 -1.46
C LYS A 95 -6.83 11.65 -0.74
N ARG A 96 -6.49 11.47 0.53
CA ARG A 96 -5.70 12.44 1.31
C ARG A 96 -4.31 12.65 0.71
N GLN A 97 -3.66 11.58 0.25
CA GLN A 97 -2.35 11.69 -0.40
C GLN A 97 -2.43 12.42 -1.74
N VAL A 98 -3.45 12.12 -2.55
CA VAL A 98 -3.70 12.81 -3.83
C VAL A 98 -3.91 14.30 -3.59
N LEU A 99 -4.73 14.67 -2.61
CA LEU A 99 -4.97 16.07 -2.26
C LEU A 99 -3.67 16.78 -1.86
N GLY A 100 -2.85 16.16 -0.99
CA GLY A 100 -1.57 16.74 -0.60
C GLY A 100 -0.59 16.88 -1.78
N ALA A 101 -0.58 15.93 -2.70
CA ALA A 101 0.22 16.01 -3.92
C ALA A 101 -0.25 17.15 -4.84
N GLN A 102 -1.56 17.33 -5.01
CA GLN A 102 -2.13 18.44 -5.78
C GLN A 102 -1.81 19.80 -5.16
N THR A 103 -1.93 19.95 -3.83
CA THR A 103 -1.52 21.18 -3.14
C THR A 103 -0.05 21.50 -3.36
N ARG A 104 0.83 20.49 -3.26
CA ARG A 104 2.26 20.66 -3.52
C ARG A 104 2.54 21.04 -4.98
N LEU A 105 1.86 20.40 -5.93
CA LEU A 105 2.00 20.71 -7.36
C LEU A 105 1.66 22.17 -7.65
N LYS A 106 0.51 22.65 -7.15
CA LYS A 106 0.08 24.04 -7.31
C LYS A 106 1.12 25.03 -6.76
N ALA A 107 1.65 24.76 -5.57
CA ALA A 107 2.67 25.61 -4.97
C ALA A 107 3.96 25.67 -5.81
N LEU A 108 4.33 24.57 -6.50
CA LEU A 108 5.49 24.55 -7.39
C LEU A 108 5.23 25.33 -8.69
N GLU A 109 4.02 25.26 -9.26
CA GLU A 109 3.64 26.00 -10.47
C GLU A 109 3.62 27.53 -10.26
N GLU A 110 3.41 27.99 -9.02
CA GLU A 110 3.40 29.42 -8.67
C GLU A 110 4.81 30.00 -8.42
N ILE A 111 5.86 29.15 -8.31
CA ILE A 111 7.24 29.61 -8.12
C ILE A 111 7.74 30.25 -9.43
N LYS A 112 8.15 31.52 -9.35
CA LYS A 112 8.88 32.19 -10.44
C LYS A 112 10.37 31.84 -10.33
N VAL A 113 10.95 31.37 -11.43
CA VAL A 113 12.38 31.08 -11.59
C VAL A 113 12.93 31.95 -12.70
#